data_AF-A0A0N4W3V1-F1
#
_entry.id   AF-A0A0N4W3V1-F1
#
_cell.length_a   1.000
_cell.length_b   1.000
_cell.length_c   1.000
_cell.angle_alpha   90.00
_cell.angle_beta   90.00
_cell.angle_gamma   90.00
#
_symmetry.space_group_name_H-M   'P 1'
#
loop_
_entity.id
_entity.type
_entity.pdbx_description
1 polymer ?
#
loop_
_entity_poly.entity_id
_entity_poly.type
_entity_poly.pdbx_seq_one_letter_code
_entity_poly.pdbx_strand_id
1 'polypeptide(L)' 'MKDKNPKCWKEYCAIIKEQHAKGFVEDIPTEPQTSSPIYYIPHQALIKSTSATTETGIVLDASSKMKG' A
#
# COMPACT_ATOMS: atom_id res chain seq x y z
N MET A 1 10.68 -2.15 7.73
CA MET A 1 9.68 -1.89 8.79
C MET A 1 9.50 -3.08 9.72
N LYS A 2 9.31 -4.30 9.20
CA LYS A 2 9.07 -5.52 9.99
C LYS A 2 9.95 -5.68 11.23
N ASP A 3 11.27 -5.52 11.09
CA ASP A 3 12.21 -5.73 12.22
C ASP A 3 12.45 -4.47 13.07
N LYS A 4 12.22 -3.27 12.49
CA LYS A 4 12.48 -1.98 13.16
C LYS A 4 11.26 -1.43 13.91
N ASN A 5 10.05 -1.72 13.45
CA ASN A 5 8.79 -1.32 14.09
C ASN A 5 7.70 -2.38 13.79
N PRO A 6 7.66 -3.48 14.57
CA PRO A 6 6.75 -4.59 14.31
C PRO A 6 5.27 -4.24 14.54
N LYS A 7 4.96 -3.24 15.39
CA LYS A 7 3.57 -2.75 15.60
C LYS A 7 3.06 -2.09 14.32
N CYS A 8 3.82 -1.12 13.80
CA CYS A 8 3.50 -0.43 12.54
C CYS A 8 3.37 -1.41 11.37
N TRP A 9 4.23 -2.44 11.29
CA TRP A 9 4.11 -3.48 10.26
C TRP A 9 2.80 -4.26 10.33
N LYS A 10 2.35 -4.66 11.54
CA LYS A 10 1.08 -5.37 11.73
C LYS A 10 -0.10 -4.53 11.28
N GLU A 11 -0.12 -3.25 11.64
CA GLU A 11 -1.18 -2.30 11.25
C GLU A 11 -1.20 -2.08 9.73
N TYR A 12 -0.03 -1.87 9.14
CA TYR A 12 0.12 -1.75 7.69
C TYR A 12 -0.46 -2.97 6.96
N CYS A 13 -0.11 -4.19 7.38
CA CYS A 13 -0.66 -5.42 6.80
C CYS A 13 -2.19 -5.55 7.04
N ALA A 14 -2.69 -5.10 8.20
CA ALA A 14 -4.12 -5.14 8.49
C ALA A 14 -4.91 -4.22 7.55
N ILE A 15 -4.40 -3.02 7.27
CA ILE A 15 -5.04 -2.07 6.34
C ILE A 15 -5.13 -2.66 4.92
N ILE A 16 -4.06 -3.29 4.43
CA ILE A 16 -4.09 -3.94 3.10
C ILE A 16 -5.13 -5.07 3.06
N LYS A 17 -5.17 -5.92 4.09
CA LYS A 17 -6.17 -7.00 4.18
C LYS A 17 -7.60 -6.47 4.23
N GLU A 18 -7.82 -5.37 4.95
CA GLU A 18 -9.12 -4.70 5.00
C GLU A 18 -9.51 -4.12 3.63
N GLN A 19 -8.58 -3.48 2.93
CA GLN A 19 -8.81 -2.98 1.58
C GLN A 19 -9.13 -4.11 0.61
N HIS A 20 -8.43 -5.24 0.71
CA HIS A 20 -8.71 -6.44 -0.07
C HIS A 20 -10.09 -7.01 0.24
N ALA A 21 -10.45 -7.14 1.53
CA ALA A 21 -11.76 -7.63 1.95
C ALA A 21 -12.92 -6.72 1.49
N LYS A 22 -12.67 -5.41 1.36
CA LYS A 22 -13.63 -4.44 0.81
C LYS A 22 -13.66 -4.40 -0.72
N GLY A 23 -12.75 -5.11 -1.40
CA GLY A 23 -12.65 -5.12 -2.86
C GLY A 23 -12.04 -3.86 -3.47
N PHE A 24 -11.28 -3.07 -2.71
CA PHE A 24 -10.57 -1.90 -3.24
C PHE A 24 -9.25 -2.25 -3.92
N VAL A 25 -8.66 -3.39 -3.56
CA VAL A 25 -7.45 -3.95 -4.16
C VAL A 25 -7.66 -5.43 -4.40
N GLU A 26 -6.95 -5.99 -5.36
CA GLU A 26 -7.03 -7.39 -5.76
C GLU A 26 -5.63 -8.01 -5.89
N ASP A 27 -5.56 -9.34 -5.79
CA ASP A 27 -4.34 -10.07 -6.09
C ASP A 27 -4.05 -9.98 -7.59
N ILE A 28 -2.80 -9.65 -7.93
CA ILE A 28 -2.39 -9.62 -9.32
C ILE A 28 -2.30 -11.06 -9.89
N PRO A 29 -2.72 -11.29 -11.14
CA PRO A 29 -2.51 -12.57 -11.80
C PRO A 29 -1.02 -12.94 -11.85
N THR A 30 -0.71 -14.23 -11.70
CA THR A 30 0.68 -14.74 -11.78
C THR A 30 1.30 -14.48 -13.15
N GLU A 31 0.47 -14.48 -14.20
CA GLU A 31 0.91 -14.17 -15.56
C GLU A 31 0.48 -12.74 -15.91
N PRO A 32 1.44 -11.84 -16.17
CA PRO A 32 1.13 -10.47 -16.56
C PRO A 32 0.38 -10.46 -17.89
N GLN A 33 -0.75 -9.78 -17.94
CA GLN A 33 -1.44 -9.52 -19.21
C GLN A 33 -0.57 -8.60 -20.06
N THR A 34 0.13 -9.18 -21.04
CA THR A 34 1.06 -8.48 -21.94
C THR A 34 0.38 -7.46 -22.86
N SER A 35 -0.96 -7.35 -22.83
CA SER A 35 -1.73 -6.41 -23.63
C SER A 35 -1.70 -4.97 -23.11
N SER A 36 -1.18 -4.71 -21.91
CA SER A 36 -1.18 -3.36 -21.32
C SER A 36 0.09 -3.08 -20.50
N PRO A 37 0.52 -1.82 -20.43
CA PRO A 37 1.68 -1.44 -19.64
C PRO A 37 1.42 -1.67 -18.15
N ILE A 38 2.40 -2.28 -17.48
CA ILE A 38 2.35 -2.55 -16.04
C ILE A 38 3.10 -1.45 -15.32
N TYR A 39 2.43 -0.83 -14.36
CA TYR A 39 3.01 0.23 -13.53
C TYR A 39 3.07 -0.21 -12.08
N TYR A 40 4.15 0.17 -11.41
CA TYR A 40 4.32 -0.02 -9.98
C TYR A 40 4.20 1.32 -9.26
N ILE A 41 3.36 1.38 -8.22
CA ILE A 41 3.20 2.56 -7.37
C ILE A 41 3.86 2.26 -6.02
N PRO A 42 4.94 2.97 -5.64
CA PRO A 42 5.52 2.85 -4.31
C PRO A 42 4.51 3.22 -3.23
N HIS A 43 4.55 2.51 -2.11
CA HIS A 43 3.65 2.76 -0.97
C HIS A 43 4.42 2.79 0.35
N GLN A 44 3.97 3.62 1.29
CA GLN A 44 4.60 3.82 2.59
C GLN A 44 3.57 3.89 3.71
N ALA A 45 3.91 3.37 4.89
CA ALA A 45 3.09 3.58 6.08
C ALA A 45 3.34 4.99 6.64
N LEU A 46 2.27 5.76 6.81
CA LEU A 46 2.28 7.06 7.46
C LEU A 46 1.86 6.90 8.92
N ILE A 47 2.77 7.23 9.83
CA ILE A 47 2.51 7.20 11.28
C ILE A 47 2.14 8.62 11.70
N LYS A 48 0.91 8.82 12.18
CA LYS A 48 0.47 10.13 12.69
C LYS A 48 0.60 10.13 14.21
N SER A 49 1.68 10.71 14.71
CA SER A 49 1.98 10.78 16.16
C SER A 49 0.99 11.62 16.98
N THR A 50 0.09 12.38 16.36
CA THR A 50 -0.77 13.38 17.04
C THR A 50 -2.28 13.20 16.82
N SER A 51 -2.74 12.12 16.16
CA SER A 51 -4.17 11.93 15.86
C SER A 51 -4.85 10.99 16.86
N ALA A 52 -5.94 11.44 17.49
CA ALA A 52 -6.67 10.69 18.50
C ALA A 52 -7.50 9.52 17.96
N THR A 53 -7.69 9.37 16.65
CA THR A 53 -8.65 8.38 16.09
C THR A 53 -8.21 7.62 14.84
N THR A 54 -6.99 7.77 14.32
CA THR A 54 -6.41 6.73 13.43
C THR A 54 -4.88 6.84 13.37
N GLU A 55 -4.21 5.91 14.05
CA GLU A 55 -2.77 5.92 14.40
C GLU A 55 -1.84 5.70 13.18
N THR A 56 -2.30 4.99 12.13
CA THR A 56 -1.50 4.60 10.95
C THR A 56 -2.34 4.61 9.66
N GLY A 57 -1.78 5.13 8.56
CA GLY A 57 -2.37 5.09 7.22
C GLY A 57 -1.36 4.64 6.15
N ILE A 58 -1.81 4.38 4.91
CA ILE A 58 -0.93 4.06 3.77
C ILE A 58 -0.98 5.20 2.77
N VAL A 59 0.20 5.70 2.38
CA VAL A 59 0.37 6.71 1.32
C VAL A 59 0.89 6.02 0.08
N LEU A 60 0.26 6.29 -1.06
CA LEU A 60 0.65 5.83 -2.38
C LEU A 60 1.35 6.98 -3.12
N ASP A 61 2.58 6.75 -3.58
CA ASP A 61 3.35 7.74 -4.33
C ASP A 61 3.06 7.60 -5.83
N ALA A 62 2.02 8.29 -6.28
CA ALA A 62 1.64 8.36 -7.69
C ALA A 62 2.36 9.50 -8.45
N SER A 63 3.49 10.00 -7.95
CA SER A 63 4.24 11.08 -8.61
C SER A 63 5.03 10.64 -9.84
N SER A 64 5.06 9.34 -10.14
CA SER A 64 5.74 8.77 -11.32
C SER A 64 5.22 9.42 -12.60
N LYS A 65 6.11 10.06 -13.34
CA LYS A 65 5.82 10.65 -14.65
C LYS A 65 6.20 9.65 -15.74
N MET A 66 5.32 9.44 -16.71
CA MET A 66 5.69 8.77 -17.96
C MET A 66 6.80 9.60 -18.62
N LYS A 67 8.05 9.10 -18.59
CA LYS A 67 9.10 9.61 -19.45
C LYS A 67 8.91 8.97 -20.82
N GLY A 68 8.39 9.74 -21.76
CA GLY A 68 8.44 9.41 -23.19
C GLY A 68 9.84 9.58 -23.75
#